data_AF-A0A917PJZ1-F1
#
_entry.id   AF-A0A917PJZ1-F1
#
_cell.length_a   1.000
_cell.length_b   1.000
_cell.length_c   1.000
_cell.angle_alpha   90.00
_cell.angle_beta   90.00
_cell.angle_gamma   90.00
#
_symmetry.space_group_name_H-M   'P 1'
#
loop_
_entity.id
_entity.type
_entity.pdbx_description
1 polymer ?
#
loop_
_entity_poly.entity_id
_entity_poly.type
_entity_poly.pdbx_seq_one_letter_code
_entity_poly.pdbx_strand_id
1 'polypeptide(L)'
;MVLVRIAPNRPLAALSAQAIGRGADGILSLWWRRSMAGAGFLAQLDELCGIRLEDFGVLVAPDAAPDAPGECEARFAGESVPEQTGTLLAEEIRRPVPRDRARRRGRVRLGAGDRAMTATTMAGYDRRRSGGGEMRAVVLSGSGRYADPWHPYAETSAALAGIVAGAGYRVDVSDDLLGTLANLGDADLVVVNAGNPNTPLPEGAADPGPARDDEIAAASAGLDAALERGIGILAVHAAAATLPELPAFVHALGARWIEGVSWHPPIGESLVHVVGSHPIADGLADFTVFDERYSGLRLDDVIEPIAEHEDDGMRHPLIWARELGHSRLVYDALGHDVRSYESAAHRELLGRALDWLSRVPAPTYDES
;
A
#
# COMPACT_ATOMS: atom_id res chain seq x y z
N MET A 1 34.95 30.27 -21.67
CA MET A 1 35.40 31.19 -20.60
C MET A 1 34.31 32.23 -20.33
N VAL A 2 33.47 32.02 -19.32
CA VAL A 2 32.83 33.05 -18.48
C VAL A 2 32.61 32.39 -17.12
N LEU A 3 33.14 33.00 -16.05
CA LEU A 3 32.95 32.63 -14.65
C LEU A 3 31.62 33.20 -14.14
N VAL A 4 30.85 32.44 -13.35
CA VAL A 4 29.90 33.01 -12.39
C VAL A 4 30.06 32.29 -11.05
N ARG A 5 30.44 33.06 -10.02
CA ARG A 5 30.47 32.65 -8.60
C ARG A 5 29.13 33.02 -7.95
N ILE A 6 28.52 32.08 -7.24
CA ILE A 6 27.49 32.36 -6.21
C ILE A 6 27.89 31.63 -4.92
N ALA A 7 27.69 32.34 -3.80
CA ALA A 7 28.28 32.14 -2.47
C ALA A 7 27.67 30.96 -1.66
N PRO A 8 28.31 30.56 -0.54
CA PRO A 8 28.01 29.32 0.17
C PRO A 8 26.88 29.52 1.19
N ASN A 9 25.98 28.54 1.36
CA ASN A 9 25.35 28.31 2.67
C ASN A 9 24.62 26.96 2.79
N ARG A 10 25.21 26.14 3.67
CA ARG A 10 24.67 25.15 4.61
C ARG A 10 24.07 23.83 4.11
N PRO A 11 24.49 22.69 4.70
CA PRO A 11 23.94 21.38 4.42
C PRO A 11 22.58 21.19 5.12
N LEU A 12 21.65 20.54 4.44
CA LEU A 12 20.45 19.97 5.04
C LEU A 12 20.57 18.44 4.96
N ALA A 13 20.38 17.79 6.10
CA ALA A 13 20.53 16.36 6.28
C ALA A 13 19.31 15.61 5.72
N ALA A 14 19.56 14.49 5.04
CA ALA A 14 18.55 13.53 4.61
C ALA A 14 18.19 12.56 5.75
N LEU A 15 16.97 12.01 5.76
CA LEU A 15 16.57 10.98 6.73
C LEU A 15 15.94 9.69 6.20
N SER A 16 15.80 9.46 4.89
CA SER A 16 15.75 8.07 4.38
C SER A 16 15.84 7.95 2.85
N ALA A 17 16.50 6.88 2.42
CA ALA A 17 16.46 6.29 1.09
C ALA A 17 16.26 4.77 1.29
N GLN A 18 15.50 4.10 0.43
CA GLN A 18 15.52 2.64 0.31
C GLN A 18 16.14 2.28 -1.04
N ALA A 19 17.35 1.74 -0.99
CA ALA A 19 17.99 1.08 -2.12
C ALA A 19 17.80 -0.44 -1.93
N ILE A 20 17.20 -1.11 -2.91
CA ILE A 20 17.06 -2.58 -2.88
C ILE A 20 17.69 -3.16 -4.13
N GLY A 21 18.87 -3.77 -3.95
CA GLY A 21 19.30 -5.01 -4.62
C GLY A 21 19.66 -5.03 -6.11
N ARG A 22 20.81 -5.65 -6.42
CA ARG A 22 21.28 -6.06 -7.75
C ARG A 22 20.42 -7.16 -8.36
N GLY A 23 20.04 -7.02 -9.64
CA GLY A 23 19.62 -8.15 -10.47
C GLY A 23 20.80 -9.04 -10.87
N ALA A 24 20.53 -10.29 -11.27
CA ALA A 24 21.52 -11.28 -11.70
C ALA A 24 22.38 -10.83 -12.92
N ASP A 25 21.96 -9.75 -13.59
CA ASP A 25 22.59 -9.20 -14.79
C ASP A 25 23.44 -7.95 -14.50
N GLY A 26 23.56 -7.56 -13.22
CA GLY A 26 24.33 -6.38 -12.80
C GLY A 26 23.60 -5.03 -12.99
N ILE A 27 22.34 -5.03 -13.41
CA ILE A 27 21.52 -3.83 -13.56
C ILE A 27 21.05 -3.35 -12.18
N LEU A 28 21.27 -2.06 -11.91
CA LEU A 28 20.78 -1.35 -10.72
C LEU A 28 19.52 -0.57 -11.13
N SER A 29 18.35 -1.00 -10.65
CA SER A 29 17.08 -0.33 -10.94
C SER A 29 16.75 0.65 -9.82
N LEU A 30 16.64 1.94 -10.15
CA LEU A 30 16.27 3.00 -9.22
C LEU A 30 14.89 3.54 -9.59
N TRP A 31 13.93 3.42 -8.67
CA TRP A 31 12.59 4.00 -8.82
C TRP A 31 12.47 5.27 -7.96
N TRP A 32 11.83 6.30 -8.50
CA TRP A 32 11.75 7.62 -7.88
C TRP A 32 10.32 8.10 -7.72
N ARG A 33 9.96 8.53 -6.50
CA ARG A 33 8.75 9.31 -6.20
C ARG A 33 9.13 10.77 -6.01
N ARG A 34 8.51 11.68 -6.77
CA ARG A 34 8.74 13.13 -6.65
C ARG A 34 7.92 13.70 -5.48
N SER A 35 8.57 14.45 -4.59
CA SER A 35 7.91 15.34 -3.62
C SER A 35 7.93 16.80 -4.11
N MET A 36 6.88 17.55 -3.78
CA MET A 36 6.68 18.95 -4.17
C MET A 36 7.55 19.93 -3.34
N ALA A 37 8.85 19.97 -3.58
CA ALA A 37 9.68 21.15 -3.28
C ALA A 37 10.99 21.08 -4.07
N GLY A 38 11.32 22.16 -4.77
CA GLY A 38 12.42 22.18 -5.74
C GLY A 38 13.82 22.15 -5.12
N ALA A 39 14.60 21.15 -5.50
CA ALA A 39 15.99 21.20 -5.98
C ALA A 39 16.49 19.74 -6.17
N GLY A 40 17.13 19.44 -7.31
CA GLY A 40 17.37 18.08 -7.80
C GLY A 40 18.44 17.28 -7.03
N PHE A 41 18.16 15.98 -6.83
CA PHE A 41 18.95 14.97 -6.11
C PHE A 41 20.24 14.51 -6.83
N LEU A 42 20.38 14.75 -8.14
CA LEU A 42 21.40 14.08 -8.96
C LEU A 42 22.84 14.61 -8.82
N ALA A 43 23.05 15.68 -8.05
CA ALA A 43 24.40 16.14 -7.70
C ALA A 43 25.13 15.22 -6.69
N GLN A 44 24.42 14.28 -6.04
CA GLN A 44 24.97 13.41 -4.99
C GLN A 44 25.50 12.04 -5.47
N LEU A 45 25.39 11.71 -6.78
CA LEU A 45 25.86 10.43 -7.33
C LEU A 45 27.34 10.41 -7.76
N ASP A 46 27.98 11.58 -7.91
CA ASP A 46 29.40 11.71 -8.27
C ASP A 46 30.30 11.16 -7.14
N GLU A 47 30.02 11.52 -5.89
CA GLU A 47 30.81 11.08 -4.73
C GLU A 47 30.59 9.62 -4.33
N LEU A 48 29.45 9.02 -4.70
CA LEU A 48 29.08 7.67 -4.24
C LEU A 48 29.46 6.56 -5.23
N CYS A 49 29.44 6.85 -6.54
CA CYS A 49 29.62 5.85 -7.58
C CYS A 49 30.59 6.27 -8.71
N GLY A 50 31.17 7.48 -8.67
CA GLY A 50 31.98 8.02 -9.78
C GLY A 50 31.17 8.29 -11.04
N ILE A 51 29.85 8.42 -10.93
CA ILE A 51 28.94 8.70 -12.04
C ILE A 51 28.72 10.21 -12.08
N ARG A 52 29.23 10.84 -13.14
CA ARG A 52 29.14 12.29 -13.31
C ARG A 52 28.01 12.62 -14.29
N LEU A 53 27.01 13.37 -13.83
CA LEU A 53 25.98 13.94 -14.70
C LEU A 53 26.52 15.27 -15.26
N GLU A 54 26.76 15.35 -16.57
CA GLU A 54 27.43 16.52 -17.17
C GLU A 54 26.49 17.69 -17.45
N ASP A 55 25.18 17.45 -17.58
CA ASP A 55 24.19 18.51 -17.80
C ASP A 55 22.82 18.12 -17.25
N PHE A 56 22.08 19.10 -16.72
CA PHE A 56 20.69 18.95 -16.31
C PHE A 56 19.86 20.07 -16.92
N GLY A 57 19.61 19.95 -18.22
CA GLY A 57 18.56 20.65 -18.93
C GLY A 57 17.55 19.63 -19.43
N VAL A 58 16.25 19.94 -19.30
CA VAL A 58 15.26 19.30 -20.17
C VAL A 58 15.71 19.62 -21.60
N LEU A 59 16.20 18.62 -22.33
CA LEU A 59 16.77 18.81 -23.67
C LEU A 59 15.63 19.13 -24.62
N VAL A 60 15.30 20.42 -24.71
CA VAL A 60 14.64 21.01 -25.87
C VAL A 60 15.75 21.82 -26.54
N ALA A 61 16.01 21.56 -27.83
CA ALA A 61 17.04 22.30 -28.55
C ALA A 61 16.80 23.82 -28.39
N PRO A 62 17.84 24.67 -28.28
CA PRO A 62 17.65 26.10 -27.99
C PRO A 62 16.77 26.86 -29.00
N ASP A 63 16.57 26.29 -30.18
CA ASP A 63 15.76 26.77 -31.30
C ASP A 63 14.43 26.01 -31.49
N ALA A 64 14.11 25.04 -30.63
CA ALA A 64 12.88 24.27 -30.73
C ALA A 64 11.65 25.07 -30.27
N ALA A 65 10.48 24.66 -30.78
CA ALA A 65 9.22 25.34 -30.54
C ALA A 65 8.81 25.29 -29.05
N PRO A 66 8.08 26.30 -28.53
CA PRO A 66 7.74 26.40 -27.09
C PRO A 66 6.92 25.23 -26.53
N ASP A 67 6.35 24.39 -27.39
CA ASP A 67 5.50 23.24 -27.10
C ASP A 67 6.13 21.90 -27.53
N ALA A 68 7.39 21.90 -27.97
CA ALA A 68 8.08 20.68 -28.35
C ALA A 68 8.34 19.79 -27.10
N PRO A 69 8.02 18.48 -27.14
CA PRO A 69 8.36 17.58 -26.05
C PRO A 69 9.89 17.48 -25.94
N GLY A 70 10.43 17.65 -24.74
CA GLY A 70 11.86 17.44 -24.49
C GLY A 70 12.26 15.98 -24.74
N GLU A 71 13.54 15.73 -25.03
CA GLU A 71 14.02 14.37 -25.26
C GLU A 71 13.67 13.46 -24.07
N CYS A 72 12.95 12.38 -24.37
CA CYS A 72 12.46 11.39 -23.42
C CYS A 72 13.47 10.28 -23.13
N GLU A 73 14.65 10.34 -23.74
CA GLU A 73 15.73 9.37 -23.57
C GLU A 73 17.00 10.07 -23.07
N ALA A 74 17.59 9.54 -22.00
CA ALA A 74 18.87 10.01 -21.47
C ALA A 74 19.94 8.92 -21.61
N ARG A 75 21.12 9.30 -22.11
CA ARG A 75 22.29 8.43 -22.17
C ARG A 75 23.12 8.57 -20.90
N PHE A 76 23.58 7.46 -20.36
CA PHE A 76 24.48 7.47 -19.21
C PHE A 76 25.60 6.44 -19.41
N ALA A 77 26.79 6.78 -18.90
CA ALA A 77 27.98 5.94 -18.92
C ALA A 77 28.81 6.19 -17.65
N GLY A 78 29.66 5.24 -17.29
CA GLY A 78 30.60 5.38 -16.16
C GLY A 78 31.84 4.52 -16.34
N GLU A 79 32.86 4.74 -15.51
CA GLU A 79 34.14 3.99 -15.62
C GLU A 79 33.97 2.47 -15.54
N SER A 80 32.92 1.99 -14.87
CA SER A 80 32.58 0.58 -14.72
C SER A 80 31.29 0.15 -15.44
N VAL A 81 30.66 1.06 -16.20
CA VAL A 81 29.36 0.83 -16.84
C VAL A 81 29.41 1.30 -18.30
N PRO A 82 29.25 0.39 -19.29
CA PRO A 82 29.21 0.77 -20.70
C PRO A 82 28.02 1.69 -20.98
N GLU A 83 28.15 2.54 -22.00
CA GLU A 83 27.12 3.52 -22.39
C GLU A 83 25.77 2.85 -22.65
N GLN A 84 24.73 3.37 -22.00
CA GLN A 84 23.35 2.88 -22.06
C GLN A 84 22.37 4.04 -22.21
N THR A 85 21.18 3.75 -22.72
CA THR A 85 20.09 4.74 -22.92
C THR A 85 18.86 4.30 -22.13
N GLY A 86 18.28 5.21 -21.35
CA GLY A 86 17.05 4.98 -20.57
C GLY A 86 15.98 6.05 -20.81
N THR A 87 14.71 5.71 -20.58
CA THR A 87 13.57 6.62 -20.80
C THR A 87 13.21 7.38 -19.53
N LEU A 88 13.09 8.71 -19.61
CA LEU A 88 12.60 9.56 -18.51
C LEU A 88 11.08 9.75 -18.65
N LEU A 89 10.32 9.37 -17.62
CA LEU A 89 8.89 9.69 -17.54
C LEU A 89 8.70 10.98 -16.74
N ALA A 90 8.21 12.03 -17.38
CA ALA A 90 7.80 13.26 -16.71
C ALA A 90 6.36 13.60 -17.11
N GLU A 91 5.43 13.52 -16.15
CA GLU A 91 4.10 14.12 -16.30
C GLU A 91 4.08 15.51 -15.65
N GLU A 92 3.60 16.51 -16.41
CA GLU A 92 3.44 17.90 -15.99
C GLU A 92 2.16 18.06 -15.13
N ILE A 93 2.24 18.72 -13.97
CA ILE A 93 1.06 19.20 -13.24
C ILE A 93 1.25 20.66 -12.82
N ARG A 94 0.29 21.52 -13.20
CA ARG A 94 0.20 22.94 -12.82
C ARG A 94 -0.67 23.14 -11.58
N ARG A 95 -0.38 24.17 -10.78
CA ARG A 95 -1.22 24.63 -9.65
C ARG A 95 -1.58 26.12 -9.78
N PRO A 96 -2.81 26.55 -9.43
CA PRO A 96 -3.12 27.97 -9.21
C PRO A 96 -2.75 28.40 -7.77
N VAL A 97 -2.29 29.64 -7.62
CA VAL A 97 -1.78 30.22 -6.37
C VAL A 97 -2.86 31.05 -5.67
N PRO A 98 -3.04 30.93 -4.33
CA PRO A 98 -3.56 32.03 -3.52
C PRO A 98 -2.44 32.71 -2.70
N ARG A 99 -2.48 34.05 -2.68
CA ARG A 99 -1.65 34.94 -1.84
C ARG A 99 -2.27 35.08 -0.45
N ASP A 100 -1.52 34.84 0.62
CA ASP A 100 -0.80 35.88 1.39
C ASP A 100 -0.32 35.35 2.76
N ARG A 101 0.87 35.81 3.20
CA ARG A 101 1.47 35.52 4.51
C ARG A 101 1.49 36.79 5.36
N ALA A 102 1.09 36.69 6.63
CA ALA A 102 1.47 37.65 7.67
C ALA A 102 2.29 36.96 8.77
N ARG A 103 3.50 37.49 8.98
CA ARG A 103 4.51 37.05 9.96
C ARG A 103 4.14 37.45 11.39
N ARG A 104 4.52 36.65 12.38
CA ARG A 104 4.97 37.16 13.70
C ARG A 104 6.23 36.45 14.18
N ARG A 105 7.18 37.28 14.66
CA ARG A 105 8.43 36.90 15.32
C ARG A 105 8.17 36.74 16.82
N GLY A 106 8.69 35.68 17.42
CA GLY A 106 8.83 35.52 18.87
C GLY A 106 10.16 34.85 19.17
N ARG A 107 10.95 35.45 20.07
CA ARG A 107 12.33 35.06 20.42
C ARG A 107 12.26 34.37 21.78
N VAL A 108 12.76 33.13 21.91
CA VAL A 108 12.93 32.46 23.21
C VAL A 108 14.42 32.16 23.43
N ARG A 109 14.92 32.54 24.60
CA ARG A 109 16.28 32.30 25.09
C ARG A 109 16.36 30.88 25.67
N LEU A 110 17.41 30.14 25.34
CA LEU A 110 17.74 28.86 25.98
C LEU A 110 18.51 29.12 27.28
N GLY A 111 18.03 28.57 28.39
CA GLY A 111 18.75 28.48 29.66
C GLY A 111 19.63 27.23 29.67
N ALA A 112 20.84 27.35 30.19
CA ALA A 112 21.80 26.26 30.30
C ALA A 112 21.47 25.36 31.51
N GLY A 113 21.40 24.06 31.25
CA GLY A 113 21.37 23.02 32.28
C GLY A 113 20.01 22.38 32.45
N ASP A 114 19.72 21.33 31.68
CA ASP A 114 19.13 20.11 32.22
C ASP A 114 19.31 18.92 31.25
N ARG A 115 19.28 17.74 31.86
CA ARG A 115 19.90 16.48 31.45
C ARG A 115 19.29 15.81 30.23
N ALA A 116 20.06 14.89 29.65
CA ALA A 116 19.69 13.95 28.61
C ALA A 116 18.27 13.39 28.78
N MET A 117 17.45 13.52 27.72
CA MET A 117 16.14 12.90 27.63
C MET A 117 16.20 11.78 26.59
N THR A 118 16.13 10.59 27.14
CA THR A 118 15.84 9.28 26.54
C THR A 118 14.77 9.33 25.45
N ALA A 119 14.93 8.42 24.48
CA ALA A 119 13.97 8.08 23.44
C ALA A 119 12.52 8.17 23.94
N THR A 120 11.79 9.16 23.47
CA THR A 120 10.33 9.15 23.53
C THR A 120 9.89 8.52 22.24
N THR A 121 9.54 7.23 22.30
CA THR A 121 8.67 6.59 21.33
C THR A 121 7.47 7.51 21.16
N MET A 122 7.31 8.11 19.98
CA MET A 122 6.06 8.77 19.64
C MET A 122 4.98 7.70 19.65
N ALA A 123 4.24 7.64 20.76
CA ALA A 123 3.00 6.90 20.83
C ALA A 123 2.11 7.46 19.72
N GLY A 124 1.87 6.64 18.69
CA GLY A 124 0.88 6.94 17.66
C GLY A 124 -0.43 7.35 18.32
N TYR A 125 -1.14 8.27 17.69
CA TYR A 125 -2.43 8.75 18.16
C TYR A 125 -3.39 7.57 18.32
N ASP A 126 -3.55 7.12 19.57
CA ASP A 126 -4.48 6.06 19.94
C ASP A 126 -5.86 6.70 20.19
N ARG A 127 -6.73 6.61 19.17
CA ARG A 127 -8.08 7.17 19.20
C ARG A 127 -8.95 6.57 20.31
N ARG A 128 -8.59 5.37 20.84
CA ARG A 128 -9.24 4.75 22.00
C ARG A 128 -8.91 5.48 23.30
N ARG A 129 -7.76 6.16 23.39
CA ARG A 129 -7.34 6.94 24.57
C ARG A 129 -7.87 8.37 24.59
N SER A 130 -8.31 8.91 23.45
CA SER A 130 -8.80 10.29 23.34
C SER A 130 -10.32 10.45 23.53
N GLY A 131 -11.03 9.39 23.93
CA GLY A 131 -12.48 9.46 24.19
C GLY A 131 -13.34 9.56 22.93
N GLY A 132 -12.82 9.14 21.77
CA GLY A 132 -13.60 8.98 20.54
C GLY A 132 -14.64 7.87 20.65
N GLY A 133 -15.72 7.96 19.87
CA GLY A 133 -16.76 6.92 19.80
C GLY A 133 -16.21 5.54 19.44
N GLU A 134 -17.03 4.52 19.64
CA GLU A 134 -16.75 3.13 19.24
C GLU A 134 -16.29 3.06 17.78
N MET A 135 -15.18 2.36 17.50
CA MET A 135 -14.63 2.25 16.14
C MET A 135 -15.62 1.54 15.23
N ARG A 136 -15.78 2.00 13.99
CA ARG A 136 -16.72 1.41 13.03
C ARG A 136 -15.98 0.62 11.96
N ALA A 137 -16.41 -0.62 11.74
CA ALA A 137 -15.95 -1.47 10.66
C ALA A 137 -17.09 -1.84 9.72
N VAL A 138 -16.78 -1.97 8.43
CA VAL A 138 -17.72 -2.49 7.43
C VAL A 138 -17.11 -3.71 6.76
N VAL A 139 -17.83 -4.83 6.80
CA VAL A 139 -17.46 -6.06 6.06
C VAL A 139 -18.21 -6.08 4.74
N LEU A 140 -17.48 -6.03 3.65
CA LEU A 140 -17.99 -6.21 2.30
C LEU A 140 -18.01 -7.71 1.99
N SER A 141 -19.21 -8.28 1.96
CA SER A 141 -19.44 -9.70 1.72
C SER A 141 -19.76 -9.96 0.25
N GLY A 142 -19.02 -10.87 -0.39
CA GLY A 142 -19.25 -11.30 -1.76
C GLY A 142 -20.71 -11.70 -1.99
N SER A 143 -21.37 -11.00 -2.90
CA SER A 143 -22.75 -11.21 -3.30
C SER A 143 -22.96 -10.73 -4.73
N GLY A 144 -24.06 -11.17 -5.37
CA GLY A 144 -24.38 -10.78 -6.74
C GLY A 144 -23.19 -11.04 -7.67
N ARG A 145 -22.70 -10.00 -8.35
CA ARG A 145 -21.56 -10.09 -9.26
C ARG A 145 -20.28 -10.58 -8.57
N TYR A 146 -20.10 -10.30 -7.29
CA TYR A 146 -18.90 -10.69 -6.53
C TYR A 146 -19.09 -11.99 -5.74
N ALA A 147 -20.18 -12.72 -5.99
CA ALA A 147 -20.31 -14.08 -5.51
C ALA A 147 -19.59 -15.06 -6.45
N ASP A 148 -19.22 -16.21 -5.94
CA ASP A 148 -18.66 -17.30 -6.73
C ASP A 148 -19.06 -18.65 -6.10
N PRO A 149 -18.96 -19.78 -6.83
CA PRO A 149 -19.39 -21.09 -6.34
C PRO A 149 -18.41 -21.74 -5.36
N TRP A 150 -17.24 -21.14 -5.10
CA TRP A 150 -16.16 -21.75 -4.33
C TRP A 150 -16.13 -21.26 -2.90
N HIS A 151 -16.44 -19.98 -2.66
CA HIS A 151 -16.32 -19.35 -1.35
C HIS A 151 -17.70 -19.11 -0.70
N PRO A 152 -17.94 -19.63 0.53
CA PRO A 152 -19.18 -19.39 1.26
C PRO A 152 -19.16 -18.00 1.94
N TYR A 153 -19.21 -16.91 1.14
CA TYR A 153 -19.04 -15.54 1.63
C TYR A 153 -19.94 -15.15 2.80
N ALA A 154 -21.19 -15.61 2.83
CA ALA A 154 -22.08 -15.33 3.95
C ALA A 154 -21.53 -15.87 5.28
N GLU A 155 -20.93 -17.05 5.26
CA GLU A 155 -20.38 -17.73 6.44
C GLU A 155 -19.02 -17.16 6.81
N THR A 156 -18.13 -16.94 5.83
CA THR A 156 -16.81 -16.34 6.08
C THR A 156 -16.91 -14.89 6.52
N SER A 157 -17.82 -14.09 5.94
CA SER A 157 -18.08 -12.72 6.39
C SER A 157 -18.67 -12.67 7.79
N ALA A 158 -19.52 -13.63 8.17
CA ALA A 158 -20.02 -13.73 9.55
C ALA A 158 -18.91 -14.08 10.55
N ALA A 159 -17.99 -14.98 10.18
CA ALA A 159 -16.83 -15.31 11.00
C ALA A 159 -15.88 -14.10 11.14
N LEU A 160 -15.56 -13.42 10.04
CA LEU A 160 -14.76 -12.19 10.04
C LEU A 160 -15.43 -11.09 10.87
N ALA A 161 -16.73 -10.88 10.74
CA ALA A 161 -17.47 -9.91 11.55
C ALA A 161 -17.36 -10.22 13.05
N GLY A 162 -17.41 -11.50 13.45
CA GLY A 162 -17.18 -11.93 14.83
C GLY A 162 -15.76 -11.62 15.34
N ILE A 163 -14.73 -11.88 14.52
CA ILE A 163 -13.33 -11.57 14.83
C ILE A 163 -13.13 -10.06 14.98
N VAL A 164 -13.67 -9.28 14.04
CA VAL A 164 -13.57 -7.81 14.02
C VAL A 164 -14.34 -7.19 15.20
N ALA A 165 -15.52 -7.70 15.53
CA ALA A 165 -16.25 -7.30 16.72
C ALA A 165 -15.47 -7.62 18.01
N GLY A 166 -14.83 -8.79 18.08
CA GLY A 166 -13.94 -9.17 19.18
C GLY A 166 -12.74 -8.23 19.35
N ALA A 167 -12.30 -7.56 18.28
CA ALA A 167 -11.26 -6.52 18.32
C ALA A 167 -11.77 -5.14 18.78
N GLY A 168 -13.07 -5.01 19.09
CA GLY A 168 -13.69 -3.81 19.66
C GLY A 168 -14.30 -2.85 18.64
N TYR A 169 -14.60 -3.34 17.43
CA TYR A 169 -15.32 -2.55 16.42
C TYR A 169 -16.83 -2.82 16.49
N ARG A 170 -17.62 -1.79 16.23
CA ARG A 170 -18.99 -1.96 15.77
C ARG A 170 -18.97 -2.36 14.29
N VAL A 171 -19.54 -3.50 13.97
CA VAL A 171 -19.46 -4.09 12.62
C VAL A 171 -20.81 -4.01 11.91
N ASP A 172 -20.80 -3.47 10.70
CA ASP A 172 -21.87 -3.61 9.72
C ASP A 172 -21.41 -4.57 8.61
N VAL A 173 -22.26 -5.52 8.19
CA VAL A 173 -21.99 -6.40 7.04
C VAL A 173 -22.86 -5.93 5.88
N SER A 174 -22.26 -5.76 4.71
CA SER A 174 -22.95 -5.31 3.49
C SER A 174 -22.68 -6.25 2.33
N ASP A 175 -23.72 -6.52 1.56
CA ASP A 175 -23.70 -7.31 0.33
C ASP A 175 -23.66 -6.42 -0.94
N ASP A 176 -23.83 -5.10 -0.80
CA ASP A 176 -23.67 -4.09 -1.85
C ASP A 176 -22.28 -3.45 -1.79
N LEU A 177 -21.30 -4.06 -2.46
CA LEU A 177 -19.90 -3.63 -2.41
C LEU A 177 -19.72 -2.18 -2.90
N LEU A 178 -20.17 -1.89 -4.13
CA LEU A 178 -19.94 -0.57 -4.76
C LEU A 178 -20.73 0.53 -4.06
N GLY A 179 -22.00 0.29 -3.73
CA GLY A 179 -22.81 1.27 -3.01
C GLY A 179 -22.28 1.54 -1.61
N THR A 180 -21.71 0.54 -0.94
CA THR A 180 -21.07 0.71 0.38
C THR A 180 -19.75 1.46 0.28
N LEU A 181 -18.89 1.14 -0.69
CA LEU A 181 -17.65 1.86 -0.94
C LEU A 181 -17.90 3.33 -1.28
N ALA A 182 -18.97 3.62 -2.03
CA ALA A 182 -19.40 4.98 -2.31
C ALA A 182 -19.83 5.76 -1.05
N ASN A 183 -20.24 5.06 0.01
CA ASN A 183 -20.84 5.63 1.21
C ASN A 183 -20.21 5.11 2.52
N LEU A 184 -18.87 4.94 2.55
CA LEU A 184 -18.16 4.46 3.74
C LEU A 184 -18.33 5.33 4.99
N GLY A 185 -18.66 6.62 4.80
CA GLY A 185 -18.86 7.58 5.88
C GLY A 185 -17.60 7.72 6.75
N ASP A 186 -17.78 7.58 8.05
CA ASP A 186 -16.73 7.65 9.07
C ASP A 186 -16.14 6.29 9.47
N ALA A 187 -16.35 5.24 8.65
CA ALA A 187 -15.73 3.93 8.90
C ALA A 187 -14.21 4.04 9.10
N ASP A 188 -13.71 3.39 10.15
CA ASP A 188 -12.29 3.29 10.48
C ASP A 188 -11.64 2.08 9.78
N LEU A 189 -12.44 1.05 9.49
CA LEU A 189 -12.00 -0.20 8.85
C LEU A 189 -12.99 -0.64 7.76
N VAL A 190 -12.47 -1.08 6.62
CA VAL A 190 -13.22 -1.87 5.64
C VAL A 190 -12.56 -3.25 5.49
N VAL A 191 -13.36 -4.30 5.59
CA VAL A 191 -12.95 -5.68 5.32
C VAL A 191 -13.50 -6.07 3.97
N VAL A 192 -12.63 -6.50 3.05
CA VAL A 192 -13.01 -6.92 1.69
C VAL A 192 -12.93 -8.45 1.63
N ASN A 193 -14.08 -9.10 1.58
CA ASN A 193 -14.23 -10.56 1.48
C ASN A 193 -15.21 -10.88 0.35
N ALA A 194 -14.71 -10.82 -0.89
CA ALA A 194 -15.54 -10.91 -2.08
C ALA A 194 -14.76 -11.49 -3.27
N GLY A 195 -15.51 -12.06 -4.22
CA GLY A 195 -14.98 -12.78 -5.37
C GLY A 195 -14.74 -11.90 -6.59
N ASN A 196 -14.22 -12.52 -7.64
CA ASN A 196 -13.97 -11.85 -8.92
C ASN A 196 -15.29 -11.64 -9.68
N PRO A 197 -15.64 -10.41 -10.11
CA PRO A 197 -16.87 -10.18 -10.86
C PRO A 197 -16.88 -10.80 -12.27
N ASN A 198 -15.77 -11.38 -12.71
CA ASN A 198 -15.62 -12.03 -14.02
C ASN A 198 -15.63 -13.57 -13.94
N THR A 199 -15.89 -14.15 -12.77
CA THR A 199 -16.01 -15.61 -12.62
C THR A 199 -17.46 -16.08 -12.71
N PRO A 200 -17.72 -17.37 -12.97
CA PRO A 200 -19.06 -17.93 -12.94
C PRO A 200 -19.76 -17.66 -11.61
N LEU A 201 -21.05 -17.32 -11.68
CA LEU A 201 -21.90 -17.18 -10.51
C LEU A 201 -22.30 -18.55 -9.94
N PRO A 202 -22.70 -18.62 -8.66
CA PRO A 202 -23.30 -19.82 -8.08
C PRO A 202 -24.50 -20.33 -8.90
N GLU A 203 -24.70 -21.65 -8.91
CA GLU A 203 -25.84 -22.26 -9.59
C GLU A 203 -27.17 -21.69 -9.05
N GLY A 204 -28.02 -21.21 -9.95
CA GLY A 204 -29.31 -20.61 -9.61
C GLY A 204 -29.26 -19.14 -9.16
N ALA A 205 -28.08 -18.52 -9.09
CA ALA A 205 -27.96 -17.09 -8.82
C ALA A 205 -28.47 -16.27 -10.02
N ALA A 206 -29.15 -15.16 -9.73
CA ALA A 206 -29.50 -14.17 -10.74
C ALA A 206 -28.25 -13.38 -11.12
N ASP A 207 -27.98 -13.26 -12.43
CA ASP A 207 -26.92 -12.39 -12.93
C ASP A 207 -27.36 -10.92 -12.83
N PRO A 208 -26.71 -10.08 -12.01
CA PRO A 208 -27.05 -8.67 -11.90
C PRO A 208 -26.61 -7.84 -13.13
N GLY A 209 -25.96 -8.44 -14.13
CA GLY A 209 -25.37 -7.74 -15.28
C GLY A 209 -24.08 -7.01 -14.90
N PRO A 210 -23.44 -6.24 -15.80
CA PRO A 210 -22.22 -5.49 -15.51
C PRO A 210 -22.47 -4.34 -14.51
N ALA A 211 -21.41 -3.86 -13.86
CA ALA A 211 -21.49 -2.71 -12.96
C ALA A 211 -21.73 -1.46 -13.79
N ARG A 212 -22.57 -0.55 -13.32
CA ARG A 212 -22.87 0.68 -14.07
C ARG A 212 -21.76 1.70 -13.85
N ASP A 213 -21.42 2.47 -14.87
CA ASP A 213 -20.34 3.47 -14.80
C ASP A 213 -20.54 4.48 -13.64
N ASP A 214 -21.79 4.83 -13.33
CA ASP A 214 -22.12 5.71 -12.20
C ASP A 214 -21.87 5.07 -10.84
N GLU A 215 -22.10 3.75 -10.70
CA GLU A 215 -21.79 2.99 -9.49
C GLU A 215 -20.27 2.89 -9.27
N ILE A 216 -19.52 2.60 -10.33
CA ILE A 216 -18.06 2.50 -10.30
C ILE A 216 -17.46 3.86 -9.93
N ALA A 217 -17.92 4.94 -10.59
CA ALA A 217 -17.42 6.28 -10.32
C ALA A 217 -17.71 6.72 -8.87
N ALA A 218 -18.90 6.41 -8.35
CA ALA A 218 -19.25 6.72 -6.96
C ALA A 218 -18.40 5.91 -5.96
N ALA A 219 -18.22 4.61 -6.21
CA ALA A 219 -17.40 3.74 -5.37
C ALA A 219 -15.92 4.17 -5.37
N SER A 220 -15.37 4.53 -6.53
CA SER A 220 -14.01 5.06 -6.65
C SER A 220 -13.85 6.34 -5.83
N ALA A 221 -14.76 7.32 -5.99
CA ALA A 221 -14.70 8.56 -5.24
C ALA A 221 -14.82 8.35 -3.72
N GLY A 222 -15.67 7.42 -3.29
CA GLY A 222 -15.81 7.07 -1.88
C GLY A 222 -14.57 6.40 -1.30
N LEU A 223 -13.96 5.47 -2.04
CA LEU A 223 -12.70 4.81 -1.65
C LEU A 223 -11.53 5.80 -1.61
N ASP A 224 -11.40 6.66 -2.62
CA ASP A 224 -10.36 7.69 -2.66
C ASP A 224 -10.48 8.64 -1.46
N ALA A 225 -11.70 9.10 -1.14
CA ALA A 225 -11.94 9.94 0.03
C ALA A 225 -11.64 9.22 1.37
N ALA A 226 -11.87 7.90 1.45
CA ALA A 226 -11.50 7.10 2.61
C ALA A 226 -9.98 6.94 2.73
N LEU A 227 -9.30 6.68 1.61
CA LEU A 227 -7.84 6.56 1.56
C LEU A 227 -7.14 7.87 1.93
N GLU A 228 -7.64 9.01 1.44
CA GLU A 228 -7.15 10.34 1.76
C GLU A 228 -7.33 10.70 3.24
N ARG A 229 -8.45 10.30 3.85
CA ARG A 229 -8.72 10.52 5.28
C ARG A 229 -7.86 9.64 6.18
N GLY A 230 -7.52 8.43 5.71
CA GLY A 230 -6.95 7.37 6.52
C GLY A 230 -8.00 6.35 6.90
N ILE A 231 -7.88 5.15 6.35
CA ILE A 231 -8.74 4.00 6.64
C ILE A 231 -7.87 2.74 6.75
N GLY A 232 -8.27 1.80 7.60
CA GLY A 232 -7.74 0.43 7.60
C GLY A 232 -8.45 -0.41 6.54
N ILE A 233 -7.71 -1.21 5.78
CA ILE A 233 -8.25 -2.17 4.82
C ILE A 233 -7.73 -3.56 5.20
N LEU A 234 -8.64 -4.49 5.47
CA LEU A 234 -8.32 -5.92 5.56
C LEU A 234 -8.87 -6.61 4.31
N ALA A 235 -8.00 -7.02 3.40
CA ALA A 235 -8.38 -7.76 2.20
C ALA A 235 -8.13 -9.25 2.42
N VAL A 236 -9.14 -10.10 2.20
CA VAL A 236 -9.08 -11.52 2.57
C VAL A 236 -9.29 -12.41 1.35
N HIS A 237 -8.40 -13.40 1.21
CA HIS A 237 -8.47 -14.50 0.25
C HIS A 237 -8.77 -14.06 -1.19
N ALA A 238 -9.99 -14.31 -1.68
CA ALA A 238 -10.44 -13.95 -3.03
C ALA A 238 -10.40 -12.44 -3.33
N ALA A 239 -10.16 -11.60 -2.33
CA ALA A 239 -9.92 -10.18 -2.50
C ALA A 239 -8.76 -9.85 -3.46
N ALA A 240 -7.82 -10.79 -3.69
CA ALA A 240 -6.81 -10.64 -4.74
C ALA A 240 -7.34 -10.65 -6.18
N ALA A 241 -8.59 -11.05 -6.38
CA ALA A 241 -9.25 -11.11 -7.68
C ALA A 241 -10.43 -10.14 -7.81
N THR A 242 -10.77 -9.40 -6.75
CA THR A 242 -12.00 -8.59 -6.68
C THR A 242 -11.77 -7.11 -6.99
N LEU A 243 -12.88 -6.38 -7.14
CA LEU A 243 -12.93 -4.94 -7.44
C LEU A 243 -11.94 -4.50 -8.56
N PRO A 244 -11.82 -5.23 -9.69
CA PRO A 244 -10.89 -4.88 -10.76
C PRO A 244 -11.18 -3.50 -11.37
N GLU A 245 -12.43 -3.03 -11.26
CA GLU A 245 -12.89 -1.71 -11.67
C GLU A 245 -12.44 -0.55 -10.78
N LEU A 246 -11.82 -0.81 -9.62
CA LEU A 246 -11.34 0.23 -8.70
C LEU A 246 -9.79 0.25 -8.63
N PRO A 247 -9.11 1.06 -9.47
CA PRO A 247 -7.65 1.09 -9.52
C PRO A 247 -6.97 1.37 -8.18
N ALA A 248 -7.59 2.21 -7.33
CA ALA A 248 -7.07 2.52 -6.00
C ALA A 248 -7.03 1.30 -5.08
N PHE A 249 -8.06 0.44 -5.12
CA PHE A 249 -8.07 -0.81 -4.34
C PHE A 249 -6.98 -1.75 -4.82
N VAL A 250 -6.85 -1.93 -6.13
CA VAL A 250 -5.85 -2.88 -6.63
C VAL A 250 -4.44 -2.38 -6.41
N HIS A 251 -4.21 -1.07 -6.59
CA HIS A 251 -2.94 -0.46 -6.23
C HIS A 251 -2.65 -0.60 -4.73
N ALA A 252 -3.66 -0.47 -3.86
CA ALA A 252 -3.52 -0.66 -2.42
C ALA A 252 -3.12 -2.10 -2.06
N LEU A 253 -3.70 -3.09 -2.74
CA LEU A 253 -3.41 -4.50 -2.51
C LEU A 253 -1.95 -4.85 -2.85
N GLY A 254 -1.46 -4.35 -3.98
CA GLY A 254 -0.09 -4.58 -4.45
C GLY A 254 0.14 -5.96 -5.07
N ALA A 255 -0.91 -6.77 -5.21
CA ALA A 255 -0.88 -8.04 -5.90
C ALA A 255 -2.21 -8.31 -6.60
N ARG A 256 -2.23 -9.30 -7.50
CA ARG A 256 -3.44 -9.76 -8.20
C ARG A 256 -3.42 -11.26 -8.40
N TRP A 257 -4.60 -11.88 -8.31
CA TRP A 257 -4.84 -13.20 -8.90
C TRP A 257 -5.00 -13.03 -10.42
N ILE A 258 -4.21 -13.77 -11.19
CA ILE A 258 -4.27 -13.75 -12.66
C ILE A 258 -4.66 -15.14 -13.15
N GLU A 259 -5.78 -15.25 -13.84
CA GLU A 259 -6.23 -16.52 -14.42
C GLU A 259 -5.18 -17.11 -15.36
N GLY A 260 -4.91 -18.41 -15.20
CA GLY A 260 -3.88 -19.13 -15.98
C GLY A 260 -2.43 -18.84 -15.57
N VAL A 261 -2.20 -17.96 -14.59
CA VAL A 261 -0.86 -17.65 -14.05
C VAL A 261 -0.79 -17.94 -12.55
N SER A 262 -1.76 -17.46 -11.78
CA SER A 262 -1.93 -17.79 -10.37
C SER A 262 -2.65 -19.13 -10.24
N TRP A 263 -2.33 -19.86 -9.18
CA TRP A 263 -2.91 -21.17 -8.89
C TRP A 263 -3.04 -21.36 -7.39
N HIS A 264 -3.68 -22.46 -7.01
CA HIS A 264 -3.61 -22.97 -5.65
C HIS A 264 -3.44 -24.50 -5.73
N PRO A 265 -2.71 -25.11 -4.79
CA PRO A 265 -2.76 -26.54 -4.60
C PRO A 265 -4.11 -26.95 -3.97
N PRO A 266 -4.43 -28.26 -3.89
CA PRO A 266 -5.66 -28.71 -3.27
C PRO A 266 -5.79 -28.17 -1.83
N ILE A 267 -7.00 -27.73 -1.48
CA ILE A 267 -7.34 -27.30 -0.12
C ILE A 267 -6.96 -28.39 0.90
N GLY A 268 -6.35 -27.99 2.02
CA GLY A 268 -5.91 -28.92 3.04
C GLY A 268 -5.13 -28.27 4.18
N GLU A 269 -4.60 -29.12 5.07
CA GLU A 269 -3.68 -28.64 6.11
C GLU A 269 -2.41 -28.10 5.49
N SER A 270 -2.10 -26.86 5.82
CA SER A 270 -0.98 -26.11 5.28
C SER A 270 -0.16 -25.50 6.40
N LEU A 271 1.17 -25.65 6.33
CA LEU A 271 2.10 -24.96 7.22
C LEU A 271 2.31 -23.54 6.71
N VAL A 272 2.00 -22.58 7.58
CA VAL A 272 2.24 -21.15 7.39
C VAL A 272 3.54 -20.81 8.09
N HIS A 273 4.50 -20.30 7.32
CA HIS A 273 5.77 -19.81 7.82
C HIS A 273 5.67 -18.34 8.15
N VAL A 274 5.85 -17.97 9.41
CA VAL A 274 5.93 -16.57 9.82
C VAL A 274 7.33 -16.05 9.47
N VAL A 275 7.39 -14.95 8.74
CA VAL A 275 8.64 -14.40 8.20
C VAL A 275 8.71 -12.89 8.40
N GLY A 276 9.90 -12.34 8.17
CA GLY A 276 10.15 -10.91 8.32
C GLY A 276 10.20 -10.45 9.78
N SER A 277 10.00 -9.14 9.97
CA SER A 277 10.07 -8.48 11.28
C SER A 277 8.89 -7.53 11.53
N HIS A 278 7.82 -7.67 10.73
CA HIS A 278 6.67 -6.80 10.83
C HIS A 278 6.01 -6.92 12.23
N PRO A 279 5.54 -5.83 12.85
CA PRO A 279 4.95 -5.88 14.20
C PRO A 279 3.77 -6.86 14.36
N ILE A 280 3.04 -7.15 13.28
CA ILE A 280 1.96 -8.16 13.27
C ILE A 280 2.52 -9.56 13.60
N ALA A 281 3.73 -9.87 13.14
CA ALA A 281 4.39 -11.16 13.34
C ALA A 281 5.18 -11.27 14.65
N ASP A 282 5.30 -10.20 15.45
CA ASP A 282 6.22 -10.17 16.60
C ASP A 282 5.90 -11.26 17.64
N GLY A 283 6.78 -12.26 17.77
CA GLY A 283 6.58 -13.39 18.66
C GLY A 283 5.52 -14.41 18.21
N LEU A 284 5.04 -14.35 16.96
CA LEU A 284 4.29 -15.45 16.36
C LEU A 284 5.25 -16.56 15.90
N ALA A 285 4.87 -17.80 16.18
CA ALA A 285 5.52 -18.96 15.59
C ALA A 285 4.79 -19.38 14.30
N ASP A 286 5.49 -20.16 13.47
CA ASP A 286 4.87 -20.92 12.38
C ASP A 286 3.66 -21.71 12.91
N PHE A 287 2.62 -21.81 12.09
CA PHE A 287 1.38 -22.45 12.48
C PHE A 287 0.74 -23.23 11.33
N THR A 288 -0.12 -24.17 11.67
CA THR A 288 -0.90 -24.92 10.68
C THR A 288 -2.32 -24.35 10.60
N VAL A 289 -2.85 -24.32 9.39
CA VAL A 289 -4.22 -23.92 9.08
C VAL A 289 -4.79 -24.85 8.01
N PHE A 290 -6.09 -25.14 8.07
CA PHE A 290 -6.78 -25.83 6.99
C PHE A 290 -7.31 -24.78 6.02
N ASP A 291 -6.70 -24.68 4.83
CA ASP A 291 -7.05 -23.63 3.86
C ASP A 291 -6.57 -23.92 2.44
N GLU A 292 -7.01 -23.08 1.50
CA GLU A 292 -6.50 -22.99 0.15
C GLU A 292 -5.42 -21.91 0.08
N ARG A 293 -4.20 -22.30 -0.31
CA ARG A 293 -3.03 -21.42 -0.31
C ARG A 293 -2.74 -20.90 -1.71
N TYR A 294 -2.98 -19.60 -1.95
CA TYR A 294 -2.71 -18.98 -3.24
C TYR A 294 -1.21 -18.95 -3.56
N SER A 295 -0.88 -19.33 -4.79
CA SER A 295 0.47 -19.40 -5.35
C SER A 295 0.54 -18.61 -6.65
N GLY A 296 1.71 -18.07 -6.95
CA GLY A 296 1.93 -17.34 -8.20
C GLY A 296 1.07 -16.09 -8.35
N LEU A 297 0.72 -15.42 -7.25
CA LEU A 297 0.09 -14.10 -7.32
C LEU A 297 1.01 -13.13 -8.09
N ARG A 298 0.42 -12.37 -9.00
CA ARG A 298 1.14 -11.32 -9.72
C ARG A 298 1.35 -10.16 -8.76
N LEU A 299 2.58 -9.94 -8.33
CA LEU A 299 2.95 -8.80 -7.49
C LEU A 299 3.21 -7.58 -8.37
N ASP A 300 2.62 -6.45 -8.01
CA ASP A 300 2.79 -5.17 -8.73
C ASP A 300 4.04 -4.41 -8.25
N ASP A 301 4.59 -4.77 -7.09
CA ASP A 301 5.82 -4.23 -6.51
C ASP A 301 6.51 -5.29 -5.62
N VAL A 302 7.66 -4.96 -5.03
CA VAL A 302 8.30 -5.77 -4.00
C VAL A 302 7.40 -5.81 -2.76
N ILE A 303 7.00 -7.01 -2.37
CA ILE A 303 6.25 -7.26 -1.13
C ILE A 303 7.21 -7.84 -0.10
N GLU A 304 7.23 -7.25 1.09
CA GLU A 304 7.84 -7.85 2.28
C GLU A 304 6.76 -8.70 2.99
N PRO A 305 6.82 -10.04 2.90
CA PRO A 305 5.82 -10.89 3.51
C PRO A 305 5.95 -10.90 5.04
N ILE A 306 4.81 -11.04 5.69
CA ILE A 306 4.62 -11.36 7.11
C ILE A 306 4.50 -12.87 7.29
N ALA A 307 3.88 -13.54 6.31
CA ALA A 307 3.78 -14.97 6.27
C ALA A 307 3.84 -15.50 4.84
N GLU A 308 4.35 -16.72 4.70
CA GLU A 308 4.50 -17.44 3.45
C GLU A 308 4.02 -18.88 3.59
N HIS A 309 3.80 -19.55 2.47
CA HIS A 309 3.70 -21.01 2.40
C HIS A 309 4.71 -21.56 1.40
N GLU A 310 4.92 -22.88 1.41
CA GLU A 310 5.79 -23.57 0.45
C GLU A 310 4.97 -24.49 -0.46
N ASP A 311 5.13 -24.35 -1.78
CA ASP A 311 4.61 -25.26 -2.80
C ASP A 311 5.76 -25.70 -3.71
N ASP A 312 5.96 -27.01 -3.86
CA ASP A 312 6.99 -27.59 -4.73
C ASP A 312 8.40 -26.95 -4.56
N GLY A 313 8.79 -26.71 -3.30
CA GLY A 313 10.08 -26.10 -2.95
C GLY A 313 10.18 -24.58 -3.22
N MET A 314 9.08 -23.93 -3.59
CA MET A 314 8.99 -22.48 -3.78
C MET A 314 8.18 -21.84 -2.65
N ARG A 315 8.70 -20.71 -2.12
CA ARG A 315 7.99 -19.90 -1.14
C ARG A 315 7.09 -18.88 -1.82
N HIS A 316 5.86 -18.77 -1.33
CA HIS A 316 4.84 -17.88 -1.84
C HIS A 316 4.29 -16.98 -0.72
N PRO A 317 4.23 -15.65 -0.91
CA PRO A 317 3.62 -14.74 0.05
C PRO A 317 2.16 -15.06 0.30
N LEU A 318 1.77 -15.19 1.57
CA LEU A 318 0.38 -15.31 2.00
C LEU A 318 -0.14 -14.00 2.59
N ILE A 319 0.66 -13.37 3.45
CA ILE A 319 0.22 -12.25 4.27
C ILE A 319 1.22 -11.12 4.15
N TRP A 320 0.75 -9.90 3.90
CA TRP A 320 1.59 -8.71 3.89
C TRP A 320 0.81 -7.48 4.32
N ALA A 321 1.55 -6.43 4.69
CA ALA A 321 1.00 -5.14 5.09
C ALA A 321 1.60 -4.02 4.25
N ARG A 322 0.81 -2.95 4.02
CA ARG A 322 1.22 -1.77 3.25
C ARG A 322 0.68 -0.50 3.89
N GLU A 323 1.49 0.55 3.90
CA GLU A 323 1.07 1.90 4.26
C GLU A 323 0.82 2.72 2.98
N LEU A 324 -0.31 3.44 2.95
CA LEU A 324 -0.85 4.12 1.77
C LEU A 324 -1.24 5.54 2.17
N GLY A 325 -0.24 6.42 2.28
CA GLY A 325 -0.46 7.77 2.84
C GLY A 325 -0.93 7.69 4.28
N HIS A 326 -2.14 8.15 4.56
CA HIS A 326 -2.79 8.05 5.88
C HIS A 326 -3.44 6.69 6.14
N SER A 327 -3.49 5.81 5.15
CA SER A 327 -4.20 4.54 5.21
C SER A 327 -3.27 3.35 5.38
N ARG A 328 -3.84 2.22 5.79
CA ARG A 328 -3.13 0.97 5.99
C ARG A 328 -3.90 -0.18 5.37
N LEU A 329 -3.19 -1.12 4.77
CA LEU A 329 -3.76 -2.34 4.23
C LEU A 329 -3.02 -3.55 4.80
N VAL A 330 -3.78 -4.59 5.17
CA VAL A 330 -3.28 -5.94 5.33
C VAL A 330 -4.02 -6.80 4.32
N TYR A 331 -3.26 -7.56 3.54
CA TYR A 331 -3.82 -8.66 2.77
C TYR A 331 -3.49 -9.97 3.48
N ASP A 332 -4.50 -10.81 3.61
CA ASP A 332 -4.40 -12.16 4.11
C ASP A 332 -4.95 -13.12 3.05
N ALA A 333 -4.08 -13.92 2.42
CA ALA A 333 -4.49 -14.89 1.41
C ALA A 333 -5.25 -16.09 1.98
N LEU A 334 -5.33 -16.23 3.31
CA LEU A 334 -6.11 -17.27 3.97
C LEU A 334 -7.58 -16.84 4.07
N GLY A 335 -8.49 -17.81 4.22
CA GLY A 335 -9.91 -17.57 4.47
C GLY A 335 -10.84 -18.15 3.42
N HIS A 336 -10.46 -19.25 2.74
CA HIS A 336 -11.30 -19.89 1.72
C HIS A 336 -12.69 -20.24 2.26
N ASP A 337 -12.74 -20.84 3.46
CA ASP A 337 -13.97 -21.12 4.18
C ASP A 337 -13.77 -20.98 5.70
N VAL A 338 -14.85 -21.23 6.47
CA VAL A 338 -14.87 -21.03 7.92
C VAL A 338 -13.85 -21.86 8.70
N ARG A 339 -13.36 -22.98 8.15
CA ARG A 339 -12.35 -23.84 8.79
C ARG A 339 -11.01 -23.14 8.94
N SER A 340 -10.70 -22.18 8.07
CA SER A 340 -9.51 -21.34 8.19
C SER A 340 -9.47 -20.59 9.53
N TYR A 341 -10.64 -20.15 10.00
CA TYR A 341 -10.77 -19.41 11.26
C TYR A 341 -10.86 -20.31 12.50
N GLU A 342 -10.87 -21.64 12.37
CA GLU A 342 -10.77 -22.55 13.51
C GLU A 342 -9.36 -22.47 14.14
N SER A 343 -8.33 -22.22 13.32
CA SER A 343 -6.95 -22.03 13.77
C SER A 343 -6.82 -20.85 14.72
N ALA A 344 -6.42 -21.13 15.96
CA ALA A 344 -6.22 -20.10 16.98
C ALA A 344 -5.07 -19.15 16.61
N ALA A 345 -4.03 -19.65 15.94
CA ALA A 345 -2.88 -18.86 15.51
C ALA A 345 -3.27 -17.90 14.36
N HIS A 346 -4.09 -18.36 13.41
CA HIS A 346 -4.63 -17.49 12.36
C HIS A 346 -5.51 -16.37 12.95
N ARG A 347 -6.40 -16.70 13.89
CA ARG A 347 -7.22 -15.68 14.59
C ARG A 347 -6.38 -14.69 15.40
N GLU A 348 -5.30 -15.15 16.03
CA GLU A 348 -4.36 -14.27 16.73
C GLU A 348 -3.65 -13.31 15.74
N LEU A 349 -3.22 -13.81 14.59
CA LEU A 349 -2.65 -12.98 13.52
C LEU A 349 -3.64 -11.92 13.04
N LEU A 350 -4.89 -12.32 12.76
CA LEU A 350 -5.96 -11.38 12.37
C LEU A 350 -6.21 -10.33 13.46
N GLY A 351 -6.22 -10.72 14.73
CA GLY A 351 -6.34 -9.77 15.85
C GLY A 351 -5.23 -8.71 15.86
N ARG A 352 -3.99 -9.13 15.59
CA ARG A 352 -2.83 -8.22 15.48
C ARG A 352 -2.88 -7.35 14.23
N ALA A 353 -3.34 -7.91 13.11
CA ALA A 353 -3.58 -7.15 11.89
C ALA A 353 -4.63 -6.05 12.14
N LEU A 354 -5.72 -6.37 12.81
CA LEU A 354 -6.77 -5.42 13.17
C LEU A 354 -6.29 -4.33 14.15
N ASP A 355 -5.43 -4.66 15.11
CA ASP A 355 -4.78 -3.66 15.96
C ASP A 355 -3.88 -2.73 15.14
N TRP A 356 -3.08 -3.28 14.22
CA TRP A 356 -2.20 -2.48 13.37
C TRP A 356 -2.98 -1.58 12.39
N LEU A 357 -4.06 -2.10 11.81
CA LEU A 357 -4.99 -1.37 10.93
C LEU A 357 -5.77 -0.27 11.68
N SER A 358 -5.98 -0.41 12.99
CA SER A 358 -6.68 0.58 13.80
C SER A 358 -5.92 1.90 13.98
N ARG A 359 -4.60 1.88 13.73
CA ARG A 359 -3.71 3.03 13.94
C ARG A 359 -3.70 3.94 12.71
N VAL A 360 -4.91 4.32 12.29
CA VAL A 360 -5.18 5.28 11.22
C VAL A 360 -5.80 6.58 11.79
N PRO A 361 -5.53 7.76 11.22
CA PRO A 361 -4.62 8.00 10.10
C PRO A 361 -3.19 7.61 10.49
N ALA A 362 -2.54 6.82 9.63
CA ALA A 362 -1.15 6.46 9.82
C ALA A 362 -0.35 7.77 9.89
N PRO A 363 0.61 7.88 10.83
CA PRO A 363 1.39 9.09 10.94
C PRO A 363 2.05 9.36 9.59
N THR A 364 1.59 10.40 8.91
CA THR A 364 2.42 11.04 7.91
C THR A 364 3.60 11.61 8.65
N TYR A 365 4.80 11.43 8.12
CA TYR A 365 5.98 12.08 8.65
C TYR A 365 5.71 13.59 8.72
N ASP A 366 5.48 14.11 9.93
CA ASP A 366 5.14 15.52 10.18
C ASP A 366 6.41 16.19 10.74
N GLU A 367 7.07 16.99 9.91
CA GLU A 367 8.28 17.74 10.31
C GLU A 367 7.89 18.92 11.21
N SER A 368 7.78 18.69 12.52
CA SER A 368 7.64 19.76 13.52
C SER A 368 8.97 20.41 13.89
#